data_AF-A0A8B6XJG1-F1
#
_entry.id   AF-A0A8B6XJG1-F1
#
_cell.length_a   1.000
_cell.length_b   1.000
_cell.length_c   1.000
_cell.angle_alpha   90.00
_cell.angle_beta   90.00
_cell.angle_gamma   90.00
#
_symmetry.space_group_name_H-M   'P 1'
#
loop_
_entity.id
_entity.type
_entity.pdbx_description
1 polymer ?
#
loop_
_entity_poly.entity_id
_entity_poly.type
_entity_poly.pdbx_seq_one_letter_code
_entity_poly.pdbx_strand_id
1 'polypeptide(L)'
;MKYSFGFFLVSLFTFSKAQILTQWTPFSDCSATCNTGNSIRTRTRSCTPANLCQGISLFDTTSCNVEYSCPDYRLGDWGTWSSCSESCRATQSNPTRVRTRSYCLSNSTSAYQCTSNFMVSYEPCNTVACSTVKSCNHVNFTFVFVLDSSSSVEDQEWMDEKGLVLSFVKSSAFGVNPNVDVAVVNYGSTAQVEADCGTFKSYSTFETFMNNLKMVTGGTAIHRGLTTAETVFQRCQKLNMNPVIVLLTDGFENIDTNIDSNIAIENRIKSEALLVAGAVHEYKKDEIDRITSYIVNGQNVSYNFFATNFTYLRSGFADNLYNFVVGKSQCESND
;
A
#
# COMPACT_ATOMS: atom_id res chain seq x y z
N MET A 1 60.93 -58.10 0.60
CA MET A 1 61.17 -56.99 -0.35
C MET A 1 60.16 -57.16 -1.47
N LYS A 2 59.25 -56.25 -1.84
CA LYS A 2 58.95 -54.85 -1.51
C LYS A 2 57.41 -54.75 -1.52
N TYR A 3 56.81 -54.04 -0.57
CA TYR A 3 55.40 -53.64 -0.66
C TYR A 3 55.29 -52.49 -1.68
N SER A 4 54.44 -52.63 -2.68
CA SER A 4 54.04 -51.52 -3.56
C SER A 4 52.58 -51.19 -3.26
N PHE A 5 52.37 -50.11 -2.53
CA PHE A 5 51.05 -49.52 -2.33
C PHE A 5 50.66 -48.76 -3.60
N GLY A 6 49.80 -49.36 -4.42
CA GLY A 6 49.15 -48.68 -5.52
C GLY A 6 48.02 -47.79 -4.97
N PHE A 7 48.25 -46.48 -4.91
CA PHE A 7 47.20 -45.50 -4.69
C PHE A 7 46.25 -45.51 -5.89
N PHE A 8 45.05 -46.09 -5.72
CA PHE A 8 43.93 -45.80 -6.61
C PHE A 8 43.45 -44.38 -6.31
N LEU A 9 43.84 -43.43 -7.16
CA LEU A 9 43.17 -42.13 -7.25
C LEU A 9 41.74 -42.38 -7.70
N VAL A 10 40.81 -42.42 -6.74
CA VAL A 10 39.39 -42.22 -7.04
C VAL A 10 39.27 -40.79 -7.55
N SER A 11 39.14 -40.65 -8.86
CA SER A 11 38.70 -39.41 -9.51
C SER A 11 37.33 -39.05 -8.93
N LEU A 12 37.32 -38.23 -7.89
CA LEU A 12 36.15 -37.48 -7.47
C LEU A 12 35.80 -36.56 -8.64
N PHE A 13 34.91 -37.02 -9.52
CA PHE A 13 34.17 -36.15 -10.39
C PHE A 13 33.41 -35.19 -9.48
N THR A 14 33.96 -33.98 -9.30
CA THR A 14 33.19 -32.86 -8.79
C THR A 14 32.10 -32.60 -9.82
N PHE A 15 30.90 -33.14 -9.59
CA PHE A 15 29.71 -32.62 -10.26
C PHE A 15 29.66 -31.13 -9.93
N SER A 16 29.90 -30.27 -10.92
CA SER A 16 29.53 -28.87 -10.76
C SER A 16 28.06 -28.87 -10.37
N LYS A 17 27.71 -28.27 -9.23
CA LYS A 17 26.30 -28.07 -8.86
C LYS A 17 25.66 -27.30 -10.02
N ALA A 18 24.89 -27.99 -10.85
CA ALA A 18 24.19 -27.36 -11.95
C ALA A 18 22.88 -26.81 -11.42
N GLN A 19 22.54 -25.59 -11.81
CA GLN A 19 21.23 -25.02 -11.56
C GLN A 19 20.18 -25.77 -12.37
N ILE A 20 19.04 -26.05 -11.75
CA ILE A 20 17.90 -26.75 -12.33
C ILE A 20 16.77 -25.73 -12.43
N LEU A 21 16.38 -25.39 -13.66
CA LEU A 21 15.21 -24.57 -13.93
C LEU A 21 14.00 -25.48 -14.19
N THR A 22 12.87 -25.19 -13.57
CA THR A 22 11.61 -25.85 -13.94
C THR A 22 11.15 -25.37 -15.30
N GLN A 23 10.20 -26.09 -15.90
CA GLN A 23 9.45 -25.53 -17.02
C GLN A 23 8.68 -24.29 -16.57
N TRP A 24 8.43 -23.39 -17.53
CA TRP A 24 7.56 -22.26 -17.33
C TRP A 24 6.12 -22.72 -17.08
N THR A 25 5.42 -22.03 -16.18
CA THR A 25 3.98 -22.14 -16.07
C THR A 25 3.30 -21.65 -17.36
N PRO A 26 2.02 -21.99 -17.58
CA PRO A 26 1.18 -21.21 -18.46
C PRO A 26 1.19 -19.73 -18.08
N PHE A 27 0.91 -18.86 -19.06
CA PHE A 27 0.70 -17.45 -18.77
C PHE A 27 -0.57 -17.27 -17.93
N SER A 28 -0.54 -16.26 -17.05
CA SER A 28 -1.70 -15.75 -16.35
C SER A 28 -2.74 -15.19 -17.32
N ASP A 29 -3.92 -14.90 -16.78
CA ASP A 29 -4.84 -13.95 -17.42
C ASP A 29 -4.17 -12.58 -17.57
N CYS A 30 -4.73 -11.75 -18.45
CA CYS A 30 -4.17 -10.45 -18.78
C CYS A 30 -4.53 -9.40 -17.73
N SER A 31 -3.58 -8.55 -17.34
CA SER A 31 -3.74 -7.49 -16.31
C SER A 31 -4.81 -6.46 -16.63
N ALA A 32 -5.20 -6.36 -17.90
CA ALA A 32 -6.37 -5.63 -18.32
C ALA A 32 -7.13 -6.43 -19.37
N THR A 33 -8.45 -6.33 -19.36
CA THR A 33 -9.31 -6.96 -20.38
C THR A 33 -9.25 -6.26 -21.73
N CYS A 34 -8.50 -5.16 -21.82
CA CYS A 34 -8.33 -4.34 -23.01
C CYS A 34 -6.95 -3.63 -23.03
N ASN A 35 -6.55 -3.18 -24.21
CA ASN A 35 -5.33 -2.46 -24.51
C ASN A 35 -5.33 -1.05 -23.92
N THR A 36 -4.80 -0.93 -22.71
CA THR A 36 -4.50 0.34 -22.03
C THR A 36 -3.11 0.90 -22.38
N GLY A 37 -2.42 0.31 -23.37
CA GLY A 37 -1.03 0.63 -23.73
C GLY A 37 0.03 -0.14 -22.93
N ASN A 38 -0.32 -0.70 -21.77
CA ASN A 38 0.59 -1.44 -20.88
C ASN A 38 -0.03 -2.74 -20.32
N SER A 39 -0.98 -3.34 -21.04
CA SER A 39 -1.62 -4.58 -20.61
C SER A 39 -0.66 -5.77 -20.78
N ILE A 40 -0.46 -6.55 -19.72
CA ILE A 40 0.58 -7.59 -19.61
C ILE A 40 0.04 -8.87 -18.98
N ARG A 41 0.63 -10.00 -19.34
CA ARG A 41 0.43 -11.31 -18.70
C ARG A 41 1.79 -11.89 -18.37
N THR A 42 1.82 -12.69 -17.32
CA THR A 42 3.08 -13.15 -16.73
C THR A 42 3.08 -14.67 -16.61
N ARG A 43 4.24 -15.28 -16.75
CA ARG A 43 4.48 -16.69 -16.41
C ARG A 43 5.73 -16.82 -15.57
N THR A 44 5.84 -17.90 -14.80
CA THR A 44 6.92 -18.09 -13.84
C THR A 44 7.62 -19.44 -14.01
N ARG A 45 8.85 -19.55 -13.53
CA ARG A 45 9.56 -20.82 -13.37
C ARG A 45 10.45 -20.75 -12.13
N SER A 46 10.73 -21.89 -11.53
CA SER A 46 11.59 -21.97 -10.35
C SER A 46 13.00 -22.40 -10.72
N CYS A 47 13.98 -22.04 -9.89
CA CYS A 47 15.37 -22.41 -10.07
C CYS A 47 15.95 -22.98 -8.77
N THR A 48 16.62 -24.13 -8.83
CA THR A 48 17.23 -24.78 -7.67
C THR A 48 18.66 -25.23 -7.97
N PRO A 49 19.62 -25.06 -7.03
CA PRO A 49 19.53 -24.33 -5.77
C PRO A 49 19.61 -22.80 -5.97
N ALA A 50 18.88 -22.03 -5.15
CA ALA A 50 18.68 -20.59 -5.31
C ALA A 50 19.97 -19.77 -5.40
N ASN A 51 21.04 -20.20 -4.73
CA ASN A 51 22.34 -19.54 -4.72
C ASN A 51 23.08 -19.55 -6.08
N LEU A 52 22.58 -20.31 -7.06
CA LEU A 52 23.12 -20.35 -8.41
C LEU A 52 22.27 -19.58 -9.42
N CYS A 53 21.09 -19.10 -9.02
CA CYS A 53 20.08 -18.52 -9.90
C CYS A 53 20.16 -16.99 -10.00
N GLN A 54 21.27 -16.41 -9.52
CA GLN A 54 21.45 -14.97 -9.44
C GLN A 54 21.57 -14.36 -10.85
N GLY A 55 20.70 -13.40 -11.17
CA GLY A 55 20.64 -12.79 -12.50
C GLY A 55 19.85 -13.58 -13.56
N ILE A 56 19.19 -14.67 -13.18
CA ILE A 56 18.34 -15.45 -14.09
C ILE A 56 16.90 -14.98 -13.97
N SER A 57 16.27 -14.63 -15.10
CA SER A 57 14.84 -14.31 -15.11
C SER A 57 14.01 -15.56 -14.80
N LEU A 58 13.31 -15.50 -13.67
CA LEU A 58 12.33 -16.48 -13.20
C LEU A 58 10.89 -16.08 -13.54
N PHE A 59 10.73 -14.90 -14.14
CA PHE A 59 9.49 -14.30 -14.60
C PHE A 59 9.65 -13.93 -16.07
N ASP A 60 8.57 -14.05 -16.82
CA ASP A 60 8.48 -13.62 -18.20
C ASP A 60 7.15 -12.91 -18.39
N THR A 61 7.24 -11.64 -18.75
CA THR A 61 6.13 -10.72 -18.88
C THR A 61 6.00 -10.34 -20.35
N THR A 62 4.81 -10.53 -20.91
CA THR A 62 4.53 -10.21 -22.31
C THR A 62 3.24 -9.44 -22.41
N SER A 63 3.18 -8.48 -23.34
CA SER A 63 1.96 -7.75 -23.63
C SER A 63 0.82 -8.70 -24.05
N CYS A 64 -0.37 -8.44 -23.56
CA CYS A 64 -1.57 -9.18 -23.94
C CYS A 64 -2.72 -8.21 -24.12
N ASN A 65 -3.80 -8.72 -24.70
CA ASN A 65 -4.99 -7.93 -25.03
C ASN A 65 -4.71 -6.64 -25.81
N VAL A 66 -3.57 -6.57 -26.51
CA VAL A 66 -3.14 -5.43 -27.33
C VAL A 66 -4.06 -5.17 -28.51
N GLU A 67 -4.87 -6.16 -28.88
CA GLU A 67 -5.87 -6.08 -29.95
C GLU A 67 -7.25 -5.63 -29.46
N TYR A 68 -7.54 -5.70 -28.16
CA TYR A 68 -8.83 -5.30 -27.61
C TYR A 68 -8.77 -3.83 -27.23
N SER A 69 -9.25 -2.92 -28.08
CA SER A 69 -9.37 -1.52 -27.68
C SER A 69 -10.20 -1.39 -26.40
N CYS A 70 -9.72 -0.62 -25.43
CA CYS A 70 -10.51 -0.34 -24.24
C CYS A 70 -11.82 0.34 -24.60
N PRO A 71 -12.90 0.06 -23.83
CA PRO A 71 -14.14 0.80 -23.98
C PRO A 71 -13.81 2.28 -24.01
N ASP A 72 -14.41 3.01 -24.93
CA ASP A 72 -14.15 4.43 -25.03
C ASP A 72 -14.68 5.07 -23.73
N TYR A 73 -13.76 5.50 -22.87
CA TYR A 73 -14.09 6.16 -21.62
C TYR A 73 -14.18 7.64 -21.92
N ARG A 74 -15.40 8.17 -21.92
CA ARG A 74 -15.57 9.62 -21.92
C ARG A 74 -15.47 10.12 -20.50
N LEU A 75 -14.46 10.92 -20.24
CA LEU A 75 -14.33 11.62 -18.98
C LEU A 75 -15.32 12.79 -19.00
N GLY A 76 -16.14 12.87 -17.97
CA GLY A 76 -16.93 14.06 -17.71
C GLY A 76 -16.03 15.25 -17.41
N ASP A 77 -16.59 16.44 -17.49
CA ASP A 77 -15.88 17.64 -17.07
C ASP A 77 -15.55 17.57 -15.58
N TRP A 78 -14.43 18.20 -15.22
CA TRP A 78 -14.13 18.43 -13.82
C TRP A 78 -15.17 19.34 -13.20
N GLY A 79 -15.70 18.92 -12.05
CA GLY A 79 -16.47 19.80 -11.18
C GLY A 79 -15.62 20.96 -10.66
N THR A 80 -16.29 21.93 -10.05
CA THR A 80 -15.62 23.05 -9.40
C THR A 80 -14.72 22.56 -8.28
N TRP A 81 -13.60 23.24 -8.09
CA TRP A 81 -12.80 23.05 -6.90
C TRP A 81 -13.61 23.35 -5.63
N SER A 82 -13.41 22.53 -4.61
CA SER A 82 -13.86 22.83 -3.25
C SER A 82 -13.18 24.09 -2.71
N SER A 83 -13.71 24.60 -1.60
CA SER A 83 -12.93 25.45 -0.70
C SER A 83 -11.62 24.76 -0.33
N CYS A 84 -10.59 25.57 -0.09
CA CYS A 84 -9.31 25.05 0.38
C CYS A 84 -9.47 24.39 1.75
N SER A 85 -8.75 23.30 2.01
CA SER A 85 -8.84 22.55 3.27
C SER A 85 -8.52 23.39 4.49
N GLU A 86 -7.68 24.42 4.33
CA GLU A 86 -7.30 25.39 5.36
C GLU A 86 -7.12 26.77 4.74
N SER A 87 -7.29 27.84 5.52
CA SER A 87 -7.12 29.23 5.05
C SER A 87 -5.65 29.66 4.91
N CYS A 88 -4.72 28.89 5.49
CA CYS A 88 -3.29 29.18 5.55
C CYS A 88 -2.45 27.89 5.52
N ARG A 89 -1.16 28.02 5.20
CA ARG A 89 -0.14 26.97 5.08
C ARG A 89 0.63 26.84 6.38
N ALA A 90 0.48 25.73 7.09
CA ALA A 90 1.34 25.44 8.23
C ALA A 90 2.74 25.01 7.76
N THR A 91 3.75 25.12 8.62
CA THR A 91 5.14 24.68 8.32
C THR A 91 5.27 23.20 7.97
N GLN A 92 4.28 22.39 8.35
CA GLN A 92 4.27 20.93 8.18
C GLN A 92 3.09 20.41 7.34
N SER A 93 2.28 21.29 6.73
CA SER A 93 1.19 20.87 5.85
C SER A 93 0.87 21.87 4.74
N ASN A 94 0.63 21.33 3.54
CA ASN A 94 0.16 22.09 2.41
C ASN A 94 -1.36 21.96 2.33
N PRO A 95 -2.13 23.06 2.40
CA PRO A 95 -3.56 23.01 2.18
C PRO A 95 -3.84 22.52 0.77
N THR A 96 -4.88 21.70 0.60
CA THR A 96 -5.29 21.20 -0.70
C THR A 96 -6.77 21.46 -0.92
N ARG A 97 -7.14 21.64 -2.19
CA ARG A 97 -8.53 21.68 -2.64
C ARG A 97 -8.80 20.48 -3.52
N VAL A 98 -10.05 20.05 -3.56
CA VAL A 98 -10.46 18.80 -4.19
C VAL A 98 -11.51 19.11 -5.26
N ARG A 99 -11.46 18.37 -6.37
CA ARG A 99 -12.54 18.32 -7.35
C ARG A 99 -12.74 16.91 -7.85
N THR A 100 -13.92 16.65 -8.37
CA THR A 100 -14.31 15.34 -8.88
C THR A 100 -14.74 15.42 -10.34
N ARG A 101 -14.59 14.34 -11.10
CA ARG A 101 -15.22 14.16 -12.41
C ARG A 101 -15.76 12.75 -12.55
N SER A 102 -16.86 12.58 -13.25
CA SER A 102 -17.37 11.27 -13.61
C SER A 102 -16.55 10.66 -14.73
N TYR A 103 -16.50 9.34 -14.83
CA TYR A 103 -16.07 8.64 -16.03
C TYR A 103 -17.24 7.83 -16.59
N CYS A 104 -17.40 7.89 -17.90
CA CYS A 104 -18.55 7.34 -18.60
C CYS A 104 -18.12 6.24 -19.55
N LEU A 105 -18.76 5.10 -19.42
CA LEU A 105 -18.53 3.91 -20.23
C LEU A 105 -19.36 4.03 -21.52
N SER A 106 -18.71 3.87 -22.67
CA SER A 106 -19.39 3.70 -23.95
C SER A 106 -20.20 2.39 -23.96
N ASN A 107 -21.52 2.47 -24.10
CA ASN A 107 -22.31 1.31 -24.50
C ASN A 107 -22.23 1.14 -26.02
N SER A 108 -22.36 -0.10 -26.50
CA SER A 108 -22.39 -0.45 -27.94
C SER A 108 -23.45 0.33 -28.75
N THR A 109 -24.39 0.97 -28.07
CA THR A 109 -25.43 1.85 -28.60
C THR A 109 -25.11 3.34 -28.43
N SER A 110 -23.86 3.79 -28.68
CA SER A 110 -23.46 5.22 -28.83
C SER A 110 -23.77 6.20 -27.69
N ALA A 111 -24.44 5.77 -26.61
CA ALA A 111 -24.72 6.55 -25.42
C ALA A 111 -23.74 6.16 -24.31
N TYR A 112 -23.03 7.14 -23.77
CA TYR A 112 -22.16 6.94 -22.62
C TYR A 112 -22.99 6.85 -21.34
N GLN A 113 -22.79 5.80 -20.55
CA GLN A 113 -23.35 5.69 -19.19
C GLN A 113 -22.30 6.12 -18.18
N CYS A 114 -22.54 7.24 -17.51
CA CYS A 114 -21.68 7.73 -16.45
C CYS A 114 -21.98 6.94 -15.17
N THR A 115 -20.92 6.41 -14.55
CA THR A 115 -21.05 5.72 -13.26
C THR A 115 -21.23 6.75 -12.15
N SER A 116 -21.78 6.34 -11.00
CA SER A 116 -21.77 7.14 -9.77
C SER A 116 -20.38 7.21 -9.12
N ASN A 117 -19.37 6.60 -9.74
CA ASN A 117 -17.99 6.63 -9.28
C ASN A 117 -17.27 7.83 -9.90
N PHE A 118 -16.48 8.52 -9.10
CA PHE A 118 -15.80 9.75 -9.49
C PHE A 118 -14.28 9.58 -9.43
N MET A 119 -13.59 10.14 -10.42
CA MET A 119 -12.16 10.41 -10.30
C MET A 119 -11.97 11.67 -9.46
N VAL A 120 -11.01 11.66 -8.56
CA VAL A 120 -10.69 12.77 -7.66
C VAL A 120 -9.35 13.38 -8.07
N SER A 121 -9.26 14.71 -8.08
CA SER A 121 -8.02 15.45 -8.31
C SER A 121 -7.80 16.41 -7.15
N TYR A 122 -6.54 16.50 -6.73
CA TYR A 122 -6.06 17.38 -5.66
C TYR A 122 -5.15 18.45 -6.25
N GLU A 123 -5.19 19.64 -5.66
CA GLU A 123 -4.27 20.73 -5.98
C GLU A 123 -3.90 21.48 -4.70
N PRO A 124 -2.61 21.82 -4.50
CA PRO A 124 -2.22 22.72 -3.44
C PRO A 124 -2.94 24.07 -3.55
N CYS A 125 -3.38 24.62 -2.43
CA CYS A 125 -3.98 25.94 -2.35
C CYS A 125 -3.46 26.67 -1.11
N ASN A 126 -3.71 27.98 -1.04
CA ASN A 126 -3.33 28.87 0.07
C ASN A 126 -1.86 28.79 0.47
N THR A 127 -1.06 29.75 0.00
CA THR A 127 0.39 29.80 0.22
C THR A 127 0.82 30.64 1.42
N VAL A 128 -0.13 31.32 2.08
CA VAL A 128 0.14 32.23 3.21
C VAL A 128 0.44 31.40 4.45
N ALA A 129 1.58 31.62 5.10
CA ALA A 129 1.92 30.91 6.33
C ALA A 129 0.90 31.17 7.44
N CYS A 130 0.50 30.14 8.19
CA CYS A 130 -0.36 30.33 9.36
C CYS A 130 0.38 31.10 10.46
N SER A 131 -0.28 32.10 11.05
CA SER A 131 0.24 32.83 12.23
C SER A 131 0.27 31.96 13.48
N THR A 132 -0.58 30.93 13.53
CA THR A 132 -0.63 29.93 14.59
C THR A 132 -0.61 28.52 13.99
N VAL A 133 0.26 27.65 14.49
CA VAL A 133 0.35 26.25 14.05
C VAL A 133 -0.68 25.46 14.86
N LYS A 134 -1.63 24.78 14.19
CA LYS A 134 -2.49 23.77 14.83
C LYS A 134 -1.58 22.73 15.47
N SER A 135 -1.63 22.64 16.79
CA SER A 135 -0.69 21.86 17.59
C SER A 135 -1.38 20.59 18.07
N CYS A 136 -0.89 19.44 17.63
CA CYS A 136 -1.37 18.14 18.09
C CYS A 136 -0.68 17.66 19.39
N ASN A 137 0.01 18.54 20.12
CA ASN A 137 0.84 18.18 21.29
C ASN A 137 0.06 17.55 22.47
N HIS A 138 -1.28 17.58 22.43
CA HIS A 138 -2.15 17.01 23.46
C HIS A 138 -2.82 15.69 23.05
N VAL A 139 -2.61 15.23 21.81
CA VAL A 139 -3.21 14.01 21.28
C VAL A 139 -2.11 13.03 20.95
N ASN A 140 -2.09 11.89 21.64
CA ASN A 140 -1.14 10.84 21.31
C ASN A 140 -1.67 10.02 20.14
N PHE A 141 -0.85 9.68 19.16
CA PHE A 141 -1.23 8.88 18.00
C PHE A 141 -0.40 7.61 17.87
N THR A 142 -0.99 6.58 17.27
CA THR A 142 -0.21 5.45 16.74
C THR A 142 -0.57 5.18 15.29
N PHE A 143 0.42 5.23 14.40
CA PHE A 143 0.24 4.76 13.03
C PHE A 143 0.51 3.27 12.98
N VAL A 144 -0.50 2.49 12.60
CA VAL A 144 -0.35 1.05 12.36
C VAL A 144 -0.24 0.86 10.85
N PHE A 145 0.99 0.69 10.35
CA PHE A 145 1.25 0.40 8.94
C PHE A 145 0.97 -1.07 8.66
N VAL A 146 0.09 -1.34 7.71
CA VAL A 146 -0.28 -2.69 7.26
C VAL A 146 0.28 -2.83 5.85
N LEU A 147 1.42 -3.51 5.75
CA LEU A 147 2.24 -3.58 4.55
C LEU A 147 1.96 -4.84 3.76
N ASP A 148 1.79 -4.68 2.45
CA ASP A 148 1.64 -5.80 1.55
C ASP A 148 3.02 -6.35 1.22
N SER A 149 3.17 -7.65 1.47
CA SER A 149 4.37 -8.39 1.11
C SER A 149 3.98 -9.69 0.42
N SER A 150 2.79 -9.72 -0.19
CA SER A 150 2.33 -10.82 -1.01
C SER A 150 3.28 -11.06 -2.19
N SER A 151 3.13 -12.20 -2.85
CA SER A 151 4.03 -12.60 -3.95
C SER A 151 3.88 -11.75 -5.21
N SER A 152 2.88 -10.86 -5.30
CA SER A 152 2.76 -9.90 -6.42
C SER A 152 3.70 -8.70 -6.24
N VAL A 153 4.06 -8.37 -5.00
CA VAL A 153 4.99 -7.28 -4.68
C VAL A 153 6.42 -7.70 -5.04
N GLU A 154 7.01 -7.08 -6.05
CA GLU A 154 8.40 -7.34 -6.44
C GLU A 154 9.41 -6.73 -5.45
N ASP A 155 10.67 -7.20 -5.45
CA ASP A 155 11.72 -6.70 -4.53
C ASP A 155 11.88 -5.17 -4.59
N GLN A 156 11.76 -4.56 -5.78
CA GLN A 156 11.84 -3.12 -5.94
C GLN A 156 10.59 -2.41 -5.40
N GLU A 157 9.41 -2.98 -5.57
CA GLU A 157 8.16 -2.44 -5.05
C GLU A 157 8.12 -2.53 -3.53
N TRP A 158 8.63 -3.62 -2.96
CA TRP A 158 8.83 -3.77 -1.52
C TRP A 158 9.78 -2.70 -0.97
N MET A 159 10.86 -2.39 -1.69
CA MET A 159 11.75 -1.28 -1.32
C MET A 159 11.05 0.07 -1.42
N ASP A 160 10.24 0.30 -2.46
CA ASP A 160 9.51 1.56 -2.66
C ASP A 160 8.39 1.75 -1.62
N GLU A 161 7.65 0.70 -1.28
CA GLU A 161 6.60 0.69 -0.25
C GLU A 161 7.18 1.00 1.12
N LYS A 162 8.26 0.30 1.52
CA LYS A 162 9.00 0.64 2.75
C LYS A 162 9.57 2.05 2.69
N GLY A 163 10.07 2.47 1.53
CA GLY A 163 10.58 3.82 1.29
C GLY A 163 9.52 4.90 1.47
N LEU A 164 8.27 4.63 1.09
CA LEU A 164 7.12 5.51 1.34
C LEU A 164 6.88 5.67 2.85
N VAL A 165 6.83 4.56 3.59
CA VAL A 165 6.64 4.58 5.05
C VAL A 165 7.77 5.33 5.75
N LEU A 166 9.02 5.02 5.40
CA LEU A 166 10.21 5.71 5.92
C LEU A 166 10.14 7.21 5.65
N SER A 167 9.78 7.60 4.42
CA SER A 167 9.66 9.01 4.04
C SER A 167 8.58 9.70 4.86
N PHE A 168 7.41 9.08 5.02
CA PHE A 168 6.32 9.63 5.84
C PHE A 168 6.73 9.83 7.30
N VAL A 169 7.30 8.81 7.95
CA VAL A 169 7.70 8.92 9.36
C VAL A 169 8.84 9.93 9.53
N LYS A 170 9.72 10.08 8.54
CA LYS A 170 10.81 11.07 8.57
C LYS A 170 10.32 12.51 8.38
N SER A 171 9.38 12.72 7.46
CA SER A 171 8.97 14.06 7.00
C SER A 171 7.71 14.61 7.67
N SER A 172 6.93 13.76 8.35
CA SER A 172 5.69 14.19 8.98
C SER A 172 5.93 14.85 10.35
N ALA A 173 5.02 15.74 10.77
CA ALA A 173 4.95 16.15 12.19
C ALA A 173 4.60 14.98 13.14
N PHE A 174 4.32 13.80 12.56
CA PHE A 174 3.95 12.56 13.20
C PHE A 174 5.10 11.52 13.18
N GLY A 175 6.35 11.96 13.03
CA GLY A 175 7.50 11.08 13.23
C GLY A 175 7.58 10.55 14.66
N VAL A 176 8.25 9.40 14.85
CA VAL A 176 8.36 8.73 16.16
C VAL A 176 8.84 9.71 17.24
N ASN A 177 7.98 9.98 18.22
CA ASN A 177 8.21 10.91 19.32
C ASN A 177 7.34 10.52 20.54
N PRO A 178 7.43 11.19 21.71
CA PRO A 178 6.66 10.80 22.89
C PRO A 178 5.13 10.76 22.71
N ASN A 179 4.59 11.56 21.79
CA ASN A 179 3.17 11.63 21.47
C ASN A 179 2.80 10.84 20.21
N VAL A 180 3.78 10.35 19.44
CA VAL A 180 3.49 9.66 18.18
C VAL A 180 4.32 8.40 18.05
N ASP A 181 3.61 7.30 17.94
CA ASP A 181 4.16 5.96 17.87
C ASP A 181 3.84 5.31 16.53
N VAL A 182 4.59 4.26 16.20
CA VAL A 182 4.41 3.51 14.96
C VAL A 182 4.46 2.02 15.26
N ALA A 183 3.55 1.29 14.64
CA ALA A 183 3.50 -0.16 14.67
C ALA A 183 3.45 -0.69 13.24
N VAL A 184 3.92 -1.91 13.05
CA VAL A 184 4.05 -2.52 11.72
C VAL A 184 3.45 -3.91 11.73
N VAL A 185 2.46 -4.08 10.85
CA VAL A 185 1.87 -5.36 10.46
C VAL A 185 2.30 -5.63 9.03
N ASN A 186 2.69 -6.87 8.78
CA ASN A 186 3.16 -7.31 7.48
C ASN A 186 2.30 -8.50 7.05
N TYR A 187 1.76 -8.45 5.85
CA TYR A 187 0.83 -9.48 5.38
C TYR A 187 1.18 -10.01 3.99
N GLY A 188 0.73 -11.24 3.75
CA GLY A 188 0.71 -11.96 2.49
C GLY A 188 -0.42 -12.98 2.60
N SER A 189 -0.14 -14.29 2.45
CA SER A 189 -1.14 -15.34 2.77
C SER A 189 -1.55 -15.34 4.25
N THR A 190 -0.66 -14.86 5.10
CA THR A 190 -0.82 -14.69 6.55
C THR A 190 -0.48 -13.27 6.93
N ALA A 191 -0.93 -12.80 8.08
CA ALA A 191 -0.54 -11.50 8.62
C ALA A 191 0.17 -11.68 9.95
N GLN A 192 1.24 -10.93 10.18
CA GLN A 192 2.02 -10.97 11.41
C GLN A 192 2.34 -9.56 11.94
N VAL A 193 2.41 -9.44 13.26
CA VAL A 193 2.85 -8.22 13.94
C VAL A 193 4.38 -8.25 13.96
N GLU A 194 5.00 -7.32 13.25
CA GLU A 194 6.45 -7.20 13.17
C GLU A 194 6.99 -6.22 14.21
N ALA A 195 6.20 -5.20 14.53
CA ALA A 195 6.46 -4.27 15.61
C ALA A 195 5.15 -3.78 16.24
N ASP A 196 5.09 -3.77 17.57
CA ASP A 196 3.94 -3.31 18.35
C ASP A 196 4.12 -1.85 18.80
N CYS A 197 3.08 -1.24 19.39
CA CYS A 197 3.24 0.08 20.02
C CYS A 197 4.31 0.07 21.11
N GLY A 198 5.07 1.15 21.18
CA GLY A 198 6.13 1.39 22.14
C GLY A 198 7.46 0.76 21.74
N THR A 199 7.51 0.00 20.62
CA THR A 199 8.72 -0.68 20.13
C THR A 199 9.82 0.34 19.80
N PHE A 200 9.47 1.43 19.11
CA PHE A 200 10.46 2.39 18.62
C PHE A 200 10.53 3.63 19.51
N LYS A 201 11.75 4.08 19.79
CA LYS A 201 12.01 5.31 20.57
C LYS A 201 12.54 6.45 19.72
N SER A 202 12.91 6.17 18.47
CA SER A 202 13.44 7.15 17.53
C SER A 202 13.22 6.70 16.09
N TYR A 203 13.28 7.66 15.16
CA TYR A 203 13.30 7.38 13.72
C TYR A 203 14.44 6.42 13.33
N SER A 204 15.64 6.57 13.91
CA SER A 204 16.81 5.72 13.58
C SER A 204 16.56 4.23 13.88
N THR A 205 15.95 3.93 15.02
CA THR A 205 15.57 2.55 15.38
C THR A 205 14.49 1.99 14.46
N PHE A 206 13.52 2.83 14.07
CA PHE A 206 12.48 2.46 13.12
C PHE A 206 13.04 2.21 11.71
N GLU A 207 13.93 3.08 11.24
CA GLU A 207 14.58 2.98 9.94
C GLU A 207 15.41 1.71 9.81
N THR A 208 16.21 1.40 10.85
CA THR A 208 16.99 0.15 10.91
C THR A 208 16.08 -1.07 10.83
N PHE A 209 14.97 -1.06 11.57
CA PHE A 209 13.99 -2.15 11.53
C PHE A 209 13.37 -2.31 10.14
N MET A 210 12.84 -1.25 9.54
CA MET A 210 12.20 -1.28 8.22
C MET A 210 13.18 -1.75 7.13
N ASN A 211 14.44 -1.32 7.18
CA ASN A 211 15.46 -1.76 6.22
C ASN A 211 15.72 -3.27 6.29
N ASN A 212 15.56 -3.89 7.47
CA ASN A 212 15.75 -5.32 7.69
C ASN A 212 14.45 -6.15 7.62
N LEU A 213 13.30 -5.49 7.49
CA LEU A 213 12.00 -6.15 7.41
C LEU A 213 11.91 -7.02 6.14
N LYS A 214 11.50 -8.28 6.34
CA LYS A 214 11.41 -9.32 5.32
C LYS A 214 9.97 -9.54 4.88
N MET A 215 9.79 -9.97 3.63
CA MET A 215 8.46 -10.27 3.10
C MET A 215 7.89 -11.57 3.67
N VAL A 216 6.56 -11.62 3.83
CA VAL A 216 5.81 -12.83 4.19
C VAL A 216 5.62 -13.72 2.97
N THR A 217 5.30 -13.12 1.82
CA THR A 217 4.95 -13.77 0.54
C THR A 217 3.62 -14.55 0.60
N GLY A 218 3.19 -15.07 -0.55
CA GLY A 218 1.93 -15.80 -0.70
C GLY A 218 0.84 -14.98 -1.40
N GLY A 219 -0.42 -15.25 -1.11
CA GLY A 219 -1.54 -14.46 -1.62
C GLY A 219 -1.68 -13.12 -0.90
N THR A 220 -2.78 -12.43 -1.14
CA THR A 220 -3.03 -11.05 -0.68
C THR A 220 -4.21 -11.09 0.29
N ALA A 221 -3.92 -11.27 1.59
CA ALA A 221 -4.93 -11.38 2.65
C ALA A 221 -5.15 -10.06 3.40
N ILE A 222 -5.76 -9.08 2.72
CA ILE A 222 -6.02 -7.74 3.27
C ILE A 222 -6.75 -7.82 4.61
N HIS A 223 -7.79 -8.65 4.71
CA HIS A 223 -8.63 -8.71 5.92
C HIS A 223 -7.91 -9.38 7.10
N ARG A 224 -6.93 -10.26 6.85
CA ARG A 224 -6.00 -10.73 7.89
C ARG A 224 -5.08 -9.61 8.33
N GLY A 225 -4.54 -8.84 7.39
CA GLY A 225 -3.75 -7.64 7.69
C GLY A 225 -4.51 -6.68 8.60
N LEU A 226 -5.76 -6.37 8.25
CA LEU A 226 -6.63 -5.49 9.02
C LEU A 226 -7.00 -6.07 10.40
N THR A 227 -7.34 -7.35 10.48
CA THR A 227 -7.65 -8.00 11.77
C THR A 227 -6.42 -8.06 12.68
N THR A 228 -5.23 -8.32 12.12
CA THR A 228 -3.98 -8.27 12.88
C THR A 228 -3.68 -6.84 13.35
N ALA A 229 -3.90 -5.84 12.50
CA ALA A 229 -3.78 -4.43 12.87
C ALA A 229 -4.74 -4.03 13.99
N GLU A 230 -5.98 -4.52 13.98
CA GLU A 230 -6.96 -4.34 15.05
C GLU A 230 -6.44 -4.86 16.40
N THR A 231 -5.71 -5.98 16.44
CA THR A 231 -5.13 -6.49 17.70
C THR A 231 -4.00 -5.61 18.25
N VAL A 232 -3.19 -5.02 17.37
CA VAL A 232 -2.14 -4.05 17.72
C VAL A 232 -2.80 -2.79 18.24
N PHE A 233 -3.76 -2.29 17.48
CA PHE A 233 -4.61 -1.14 17.77
C PHE A 233 -5.24 -1.20 19.17
N GLN A 234 -5.84 -2.33 19.55
CA GLN A 234 -6.47 -2.49 20.86
C GLN A 234 -5.44 -2.46 22.01
N ARG A 235 -4.19 -2.84 21.75
CA ARG A 235 -3.09 -2.69 22.71
C ARG A 235 -2.63 -1.23 22.79
N CYS A 236 -2.54 -0.54 21.65
CA CYS A 236 -2.19 0.89 21.57
C CYS A 236 -3.18 1.76 22.35
N GLN A 237 -4.48 1.51 22.20
CA GLN A 237 -5.53 2.28 22.89
C GLN A 237 -5.42 2.19 24.41
N LYS A 238 -4.99 1.05 24.96
CA LYS A 238 -4.73 0.90 26.40
C LYS A 238 -3.60 1.80 26.91
N LEU A 239 -2.76 2.30 26.00
CA LEU A 239 -1.71 3.28 26.28
C LEU A 239 -2.19 4.73 26.02
N ASN A 240 -3.49 4.96 25.86
CA ASN A 240 -4.09 6.26 25.56
C ASN A 240 -3.56 6.87 24.24
N MET A 241 -3.32 6.01 23.25
CA MET A 241 -2.97 6.40 21.88
C MET A 241 -4.20 6.41 20.99
N ASN A 242 -4.26 7.35 20.06
CA ASN A 242 -5.28 7.47 19.01
C ASN A 242 -4.77 6.82 17.72
N PRO A 243 -5.25 5.63 17.39
CA PRO A 243 -4.72 4.86 16.28
C PRO A 243 -5.24 5.30 14.91
N VAL A 244 -4.34 5.24 13.93
CA VAL A 244 -4.60 5.42 12.49
C VAL A 244 -4.02 4.21 11.76
N ILE A 245 -4.88 3.43 11.12
CA ILE A 245 -4.47 2.28 10.32
C ILE A 245 -4.15 2.77 8.91
N VAL A 246 -2.96 2.41 8.42
CA VAL A 246 -2.48 2.77 7.10
C VAL A 246 -2.22 1.50 6.32
N LEU A 247 -3.18 1.13 5.47
CA LEU A 247 -3.09 -0.02 4.57
C LEU A 247 -2.33 0.36 3.31
N LEU A 248 -1.32 -0.41 2.94
CA LEU A 248 -0.63 -0.32 1.66
C LEU A 248 -0.80 -1.65 0.92
N THR A 249 -1.07 -1.60 -0.39
CA THR A 249 -1.26 -2.80 -1.22
C THR A 249 -0.97 -2.56 -2.69
N ASP A 250 -0.49 -3.58 -3.39
CA ASP A 250 -0.36 -3.64 -4.84
C ASP A 250 -1.49 -4.44 -5.52
N GLY A 251 -2.45 -4.95 -4.74
CA GLY A 251 -3.41 -5.94 -5.19
C GLY A 251 -4.77 -5.87 -4.49
N PHE A 252 -5.50 -6.99 -4.55
CA PHE A 252 -6.84 -7.14 -3.99
C PHE A 252 -6.96 -8.43 -3.19
N GLU A 253 -7.96 -8.51 -2.30
CA GLU A 253 -8.19 -9.69 -1.46
C GLU A 253 -8.42 -10.96 -2.31
N ASN A 254 -7.56 -11.95 -2.10
CA ASN A 254 -7.65 -13.23 -2.81
C ASN A 254 -7.57 -14.46 -1.89
N ILE A 255 -7.51 -14.26 -0.57
CA ILE A 255 -7.47 -15.34 0.42
C ILE A 255 -8.81 -15.45 1.14
N ASP A 256 -9.27 -14.38 1.77
CA ASP A 256 -10.50 -14.38 2.56
C ASP A 256 -11.66 -13.79 1.75
N THR A 257 -12.20 -14.59 0.83
CA THR A 257 -13.18 -14.12 -0.17
C THR A 257 -14.64 -14.01 0.32
N ASN A 258 -14.90 -14.27 1.61
CA ASN A 258 -16.24 -14.13 2.19
C ASN A 258 -16.58 -12.66 2.44
N ILE A 259 -17.40 -12.10 1.55
CA ILE A 259 -17.70 -10.67 1.53
C ILE A 259 -18.42 -10.17 2.78
N ASP A 260 -19.31 -10.96 3.37
CA ASP A 260 -20.09 -10.57 4.54
C ASP A 260 -19.21 -10.51 5.79
N SER A 261 -18.31 -11.48 5.94
CA SER A 261 -17.29 -11.48 7.01
C SER A 261 -16.36 -10.27 6.88
N ASN A 262 -15.93 -9.97 5.66
CA ASN A 262 -15.05 -8.84 5.37
C ASN A 262 -15.71 -7.50 5.72
N ILE A 263 -16.95 -7.29 5.28
CA ILE A 263 -17.73 -6.08 5.63
C ILE A 263 -17.90 -5.94 7.15
N ALA A 264 -18.12 -7.06 7.88
CA ALA A 264 -18.23 -7.01 9.33
C ALA A 264 -16.91 -6.57 10.00
N ILE A 265 -15.76 -7.06 9.51
CA ILE A 265 -14.42 -6.64 9.98
C ILE A 265 -14.19 -5.15 9.67
N GLU A 266 -14.45 -4.73 8.43
CA GLU A 266 -14.31 -3.33 8.00
C GLU A 266 -15.13 -2.37 8.88
N ASN A 267 -16.40 -2.69 9.11
CA ASN A 267 -17.29 -1.84 9.93
C ASN A 267 -16.84 -1.78 11.39
N ARG A 268 -16.38 -2.90 11.95
CA ARG A 268 -15.86 -2.95 13.32
C ARG A 268 -14.63 -2.04 13.45
N ILE A 269 -13.65 -2.22 12.57
CA ILE A 269 -12.41 -1.42 12.59
C ILE A 269 -12.73 0.06 12.36
N LYS A 270 -13.58 0.41 11.40
CA LYS A 270 -13.95 1.82 11.12
C LYS A 270 -14.67 2.51 12.29
N SER A 271 -15.31 1.75 13.18
CA SER A 271 -15.97 2.30 14.38
C SER A 271 -14.98 2.73 15.47
N GLU A 272 -13.76 2.18 15.45
CA GLU A 272 -12.74 2.45 16.45
C GLU A 272 -11.56 3.26 15.85
N ALA A 273 -11.26 3.07 14.57
CA ALA A 273 -10.07 3.56 13.87
C ALA A 273 -10.40 4.52 12.73
N LEU A 274 -9.46 5.43 12.43
CA LEU A 274 -9.32 5.94 11.07
C LEU A 274 -8.51 4.92 10.25
N LEU A 275 -9.06 4.51 9.12
CA LEU A 275 -8.42 3.62 8.18
C LEU A 275 -8.21 4.35 6.86
N VAL A 276 -6.94 4.43 6.47
CA VAL A 276 -6.48 5.07 5.23
C VAL A 276 -5.80 4.01 4.38
N ALA A 277 -6.02 4.03 3.07
CA ALA A 277 -5.38 3.09 2.16
C ALA A 277 -4.57 3.79 1.05
N GLY A 278 -3.42 3.23 0.71
CA GLY A 278 -2.67 3.53 -0.49
C GLY A 278 -2.59 2.28 -1.35
N ALA A 279 -3.11 2.34 -2.58
CA ALA A 279 -3.18 1.18 -3.46
C ALA A 279 -2.53 1.47 -4.82
N VAL A 280 -1.78 0.49 -5.33
CA VAL A 280 -1.04 0.56 -6.60
C VAL A 280 -1.25 -0.70 -7.44
N HIS A 281 -0.89 -0.68 -8.72
CA HIS A 281 -1.03 -1.82 -9.65
C HIS A 281 -2.46 -2.39 -9.77
N GLU A 282 -2.68 -3.64 -9.34
CA GLU A 282 -3.86 -4.45 -9.69
C GLU A 282 -4.95 -4.42 -8.62
N TYR A 283 -5.08 -3.35 -7.84
CA TYR A 283 -6.12 -3.25 -6.80
C TYR A 283 -7.55 -3.21 -7.36
N LYS A 284 -8.51 -3.71 -6.56
CA LYS A 284 -9.94 -3.52 -6.82
C LYS A 284 -10.43 -2.23 -6.17
N LYS A 285 -10.75 -1.23 -6.98
CA LYS A 285 -11.19 0.08 -6.48
C LYS A 285 -12.38 -0.01 -5.52
N ASP A 286 -13.41 -0.79 -5.86
CA ASP A 286 -14.61 -0.92 -5.02
C ASP A 286 -14.31 -1.54 -3.64
N GLU A 287 -13.31 -2.42 -3.56
CA GLU A 287 -12.84 -2.99 -2.29
C GLU A 287 -12.16 -1.92 -1.44
N ILE A 288 -11.17 -1.22 -2.01
CA ILE A 288 -10.44 -0.16 -1.30
C ILE A 288 -11.38 0.98 -0.89
N ASP A 289 -12.32 1.37 -1.75
CA ASP A 289 -13.35 2.35 -1.44
C ASP A 289 -14.21 1.88 -0.27
N ARG A 290 -14.70 0.63 -0.26
CA ARG A 290 -15.53 0.12 0.84
C ARG A 290 -14.79 0.10 2.17
N ILE A 291 -13.52 -0.31 2.15
CA ILE A 291 -12.62 -0.35 3.30
C ILE A 291 -12.39 1.06 3.87
N THR A 292 -12.31 2.10 3.03
CA THR A 292 -11.89 3.46 3.42
C THR A 292 -12.98 4.53 3.38
N SER A 293 -14.22 4.17 3.06
CA SER A 293 -15.35 5.11 2.97
C SER A 293 -16.08 5.29 4.29
N TYR A 294 -16.41 6.55 4.58
CA TYR A 294 -17.10 7.00 5.78
C TYR A 294 -18.22 7.98 5.42
N ILE A 295 -19.25 8.02 6.26
CA ILE A 295 -20.29 9.04 6.18
C ILE A 295 -19.95 10.14 7.19
N VAL A 296 -19.62 11.33 6.70
CA VAL A 296 -19.31 12.51 7.52
C VAL A 296 -20.31 13.60 7.14
N ASN A 297 -21.12 14.05 8.11
CA ASN A 297 -22.17 15.07 7.89
C ASN A 297 -23.12 14.74 6.71
N GLY A 298 -23.43 13.45 6.53
CA GLY A 298 -24.30 12.98 5.44
C GLY A 298 -23.63 12.89 4.07
N GLN A 299 -22.33 13.19 3.96
CA GLN A 299 -21.56 13.03 2.73
C GLN A 299 -20.65 11.80 2.81
N ASN A 300 -20.49 11.10 1.69
CA ASN A 300 -19.51 10.01 1.59
C ASN A 300 -18.11 10.59 1.37
N VAL A 301 -17.18 10.24 2.24
CA VAL A 301 -15.77 10.65 2.19
C VAL A 301 -14.92 9.40 2.23
N SER A 302 -14.01 9.26 1.27
CA SER A 302 -13.07 8.13 1.21
C SER A 302 -11.66 8.60 1.50
N TYR A 303 -10.98 7.90 2.40
CA TYR A 303 -9.58 8.18 2.76
C TYR A 303 -8.65 7.20 2.04
N ASN A 304 -8.58 7.31 0.71
CA ASN A 304 -7.73 6.45 -0.10
C ASN A 304 -6.93 7.22 -1.16
N PHE A 305 -5.83 6.61 -1.56
CA PHE A 305 -4.93 7.11 -2.59
C PHE A 305 -4.62 6.00 -3.58
N PHE A 306 -4.72 6.35 -4.85
CA PHE A 306 -4.43 5.45 -5.95
C PHE A 306 -3.28 6.02 -6.77
N ALA A 307 -2.30 5.18 -7.08
CA ALA A 307 -1.20 5.54 -7.96
C ALA A 307 -0.81 4.35 -8.84
N THR A 308 0.02 4.60 -9.85
CA THR A 308 0.52 3.54 -10.72
C THR A 308 1.57 2.67 -10.05
N ASN A 309 2.35 3.22 -9.09
CA ASN A 309 3.32 2.50 -8.27
C ASN A 309 3.58 3.26 -6.96
N PHE A 310 4.33 2.64 -6.04
CA PHE A 310 4.63 3.21 -4.73
C PHE A 310 5.49 4.49 -4.79
N THR A 311 6.37 4.62 -5.79
CA THR A 311 7.13 5.86 -6.02
C THR A 311 6.21 7.06 -6.29
N TYR A 312 5.18 6.91 -7.12
CA TYR A 312 4.20 7.98 -7.36
C TYR A 312 3.26 8.19 -6.17
N LEU A 313 2.84 7.11 -5.51
CA LEU A 313 2.00 7.18 -4.32
C LEU A 313 2.67 8.07 -3.25
N ARG A 314 3.98 7.88 -3.03
CA ARG A 314 4.79 8.66 -2.09
C ARG A 314 4.71 10.17 -2.32
N SER A 315 4.59 10.64 -3.55
CA SER A 315 4.64 12.08 -3.89
C SER A 315 3.48 12.91 -3.35
N GLY A 316 2.37 12.27 -2.96
CA GLY A 316 1.20 12.96 -2.37
C GLY A 316 0.63 12.27 -1.12
N PHE A 317 1.05 11.05 -0.81
CA PHE A 317 0.49 10.29 0.31
C PHE A 317 0.71 10.97 1.67
N ALA A 318 1.90 11.49 1.92
CA ALA A 318 2.27 12.02 3.24
C ALA A 318 1.49 13.29 3.63
N ASP A 319 1.45 14.27 2.73
CA ASP A 319 0.72 15.54 2.96
C ASP A 319 -0.78 15.28 3.15
N ASN A 320 -1.36 14.36 2.39
CA ASN A 320 -2.78 14.06 2.48
C ASN A 320 -3.13 13.20 3.71
N LEU A 321 -2.30 12.21 4.05
CA LEU A 321 -2.46 11.44 5.29
C LEU A 321 -2.37 12.36 6.52
N TYR A 322 -1.44 13.32 6.51
CA TYR A 322 -1.35 14.35 7.54
C TYR A 322 -2.67 15.13 7.67
N ASN A 323 -3.20 15.64 6.55
CA ASN A 323 -4.44 16.42 6.54
C ASN A 323 -5.63 15.61 7.05
N PHE A 324 -5.71 14.31 6.74
CA PHE A 324 -6.76 13.44 7.27
C PHE A 324 -6.66 13.21 8.77
N VAL A 325 -5.45 12.99 9.28
CA VAL A 325 -5.21 12.79 10.71
C VAL A 325 -5.57 14.05 11.48
N VAL A 326 -5.09 15.22 11.04
CA VAL A 326 -5.39 16.52 11.68
C VAL A 326 -6.87 16.91 11.55
N GLY A 327 -7.52 16.64 10.41
CA GLY A 327 -8.93 16.95 10.22
C GLY A 327 -9.89 16.14 11.11
N LYS A 328 -9.48 14.93 11.52
CA LYS A 328 -10.28 14.04 12.37
C LYS A 328 -9.92 14.16 13.85
N SER A 329 -8.67 14.48 14.16
CA SER A 329 -8.25 14.71 15.54
C SER A 329 -8.58 16.14 15.95
N GLN A 330 -9.06 16.33 17.17
CA GLN A 330 -9.32 17.65 17.74
C GLN A 330 -8.01 18.40 18.04
N CYS A 331 -7.06 18.45 17.10
CA CYS A 331 -5.85 19.25 17.24
C CYS A 331 -6.26 20.72 17.26
N GLU A 332 -6.14 21.34 18.42
CA GLU A 332 -6.51 22.73 18.63
C GLU A 332 -5.57 23.67 17.85
N SER A 333 -6.13 24.74 17.29
CA SER A 333 -5.35 25.93 16.95
C SER A 333 -4.88 26.55 18.26
N ASN A 334 -3.57 26.68 18.47
CA ASN A 334 -3.10 27.59 19.51
C ASN A 334 -3.61 29.00 19.14
N ASP A 335 -4.39 29.62 20.02
CA ASP A 335 -4.90 30.99 19.84
C ASP A 335 -3.78 32.02 19.67
#